data_AF-A0A2V9KFL0-F1
#
_entry.id   AF-A0A2V9KFL0-F1
#
_cell.length_a   1.000
_cell.length_b   1.000
_cell.length_c   1.000
_cell.angle_alpha   90.00
_cell.angle_beta   90.00
_cell.angle_gamma   90.00
#
_symmetry.space_group_name_H-M   'P 1'
#
loop_
_entity.id
_entity.type
_entity.pdbx_description
1 polymer ?
#
loop_
_entity_poly.entity_id
_entity_poly.type
_entity_poly.pdbx_seq_one_letter_code
_entity_poly.pdbx_strand_id
1 'polypeptide(L)'
;MRSNRTIRKRQGAFAMRIGARLRQLREKKGLSQGDIEAATGLLRCYTSRVENGHTVPSLETLERFASALEIPLYMLFYEGDAQPELTPRPPLEHPSADGLEPQEREDGKFLLKLRSLLGSIAPTDRESLLATARRMASQ
;
A
#
# COMPACT_ATOMS: atom_id res chain seq x y z
N MET A 1 -12.90 -27.27 8.51
CA MET A 1 -13.61 -26.11 9.10
C MET A 1 -12.88 -25.64 10.37
N ARG A 2 -11.98 -24.65 10.27
CA ARG A 2 -11.54 -23.76 11.38
C ARG A 2 -11.03 -22.46 10.72
N SER A 3 -11.86 -21.43 10.73
CA SER A 3 -11.72 -20.21 11.53
C SER A 3 -10.76 -19.17 10.93
N ASN A 4 -11.28 -18.34 10.03
CA ASN A 4 -10.63 -17.12 9.54
C ASN A 4 -11.25 -15.87 10.23
N ARG A 5 -11.45 -15.97 11.55
CA ARG A 5 -12.22 -15.00 12.36
C ARG A 5 -11.29 -14.17 13.25
N THR A 6 -10.31 -13.45 12.66
CA THR A 6 -9.52 -12.48 13.45
C THR A 6 -9.13 -11.20 12.69
N ILE A 7 -9.41 -11.07 11.39
CA ILE A 7 -9.05 -9.87 10.62
C ILE A 7 -10.04 -8.69 10.81
N ARG A 8 -11.19 -8.91 11.47
CA ARG A 8 -12.32 -7.95 11.48
C ARG A 8 -12.29 -6.81 12.52
N LYS A 9 -11.14 -6.42 13.11
CA LYS A 9 -11.13 -5.39 14.17
C LYS A 9 -10.09 -4.26 14.04
N ARG A 10 -9.83 -3.79 12.82
CA ARG A 10 -9.18 -2.47 12.57
C ARG A 10 -9.86 -1.62 11.49
N GLN A 11 -11.11 -1.90 11.11
CA GLN A 11 -11.87 -1.03 10.21
C GLN A 11 -12.69 -0.03 11.03
N GLY A 12 -12.05 1.04 11.49
CA GLY A 12 -12.73 2.01 12.37
C GLY A 12 -12.41 3.49 12.15
N ALA A 13 -11.33 3.85 11.44
CA ALA A 13 -10.96 5.27 11.27
C ALA A 13 -10.35 5.65 9.90
N PHE A 14 -10.18 4.68 8.98
CA PHE A 14 -9.41 4.91 7.74
C PHE A 14 -9.98 4.16 6.51
N ALA A 15 -11.29 3.93 6.48
CA ALA A 15 -11.92 3.37 5.29
C ALA A 15 -12.11 4.49 4.27
N MET A 16 -11.06 4.81 3.50
CA MET A 16 -11.20 5.73 2.38
C MET A 16 -12.31 5.22 1.45
N ARG A 17 -13.37 6.02 1.32
CA ARG A 17 -14.49 5.69 0.44
C ARG A 17 -14.11 6.05 -0.98
N ILE A 18 -13.42 5.14 -1.68
CA ILE A 18 -12.97 5.31 -3.08
C ILE A 18 -14.09 5.88 -3.98
N GLY A 19 -15.34 5.43 -3.81
CA GLY A 19 -16.48 5.97 -4.54
C GLY A 19 -16.74 7.47 -4.31
N ALA A 20 -16.62 7.95 -3.07
CA ALA A 20 -16.77 9.36 -2.75
C ALA A 20 -15.61 10.19 -3.35
N ARG A 21 -14.39 9.64 -3.32
CA ARG A 21 -13.22 10.27 -3.95
C ARG A 21 -13.37 10.36 -5.47
N LEU A 22 -13.85 9.29 -6.10
CA LEU A 22 -14.16 9.24 -7.53
C LEU A 22 -15.15 10.34 -7.92
N ARG A 23 -16.23 10.49 -7.14
CA ARG A 23 -17.23 11.55 -7.34
C ARG A 23 -16.62 12.95 -7.26
N GLN A 24 -15.81 13.21 -6.24
CA GLN A 24 -15.13 14.50 -6.07
C GLN A 24 -14.24 14.84 -7.27
N LEU A 25 -13.43 13.90 -7.73
CA LEU A 25 -12.55 14.09 -8.88
C LEU A 25 -13.33 14.33 -10.17
N ARG A 26 -14.43 13.59 -10.37
CA ARG A 26 -15.34 13.79 -11.50
C ARG A 26 -15.97 15.19 -11.47
N GLU A 27 -16.54 15.59 -10.34
CA GLU A 27 -17.18 16.90 -10.18
C GLU A 27 -16.18 18.06 -10.33
N LYS A 28 -14.95 17.88 -9.84
CA LYS A 28 -13.86 18.86 -10.02
C LYS A 28 -13.50 19.09 -11.49
N LYS A 29 -13.63 18.07 -12.33
CA LYS A 29 -13.46 18.16 -13.79
C LYS A 29 -14.72 18.65 -14.52
N GLY A 30 -15.81 18.93 -13.81
CA GLY A 30 -17.08 19.35 -14.42
C GLY A 30 -17.78 18.25 -15.22
N LEU A 31 -17.39 16.98 -15.02
CA LEU A 31 -17.95 15.85 -15.76
C LEU A 31 -19.21 15.33 -15.08
N SER A 32 -20.23 14.99 -15.86
CA SER A 32 -21.39 14.24 -15.40
C SER A 32 -21.10 12.74 -15.35
N GLN A 33 -21.97 11.97 -14.67
CA GLN A 33 -21.89 10.51 -14.73
C GLN A 33 -22.14 9.95 -16.14
N GLY A 34 -22.86 10.70 -16.99
CA GLY A 34 -23.08 10.36 -18.40
C GLY A 34 -21.83 10.56 -19.25
N ASP A 35 -21.00 11.57 -18.92
CA ASP A 35 -19.71 11.78 -19.60
C ASP A 35 -18.74 10.63 -19.29
N ILE A 36 -18.76 10.13 -18.05
CA ILE A 36 -18.02 8.92 -17.69
C ILE A 36 -18.53 7.70 -18.45
N GLU A 37 -19.85 7.56 -18.63
CA GLU A 37 -20.41 6.48 -19.46
C GLU A 37 -19.93 6.60 -20.91
N ALA A 38 -19.96 7.79 -21.50
CA ALA A 38 -19.48 8.01 -22.86
C ALA A 38 -17.97 7.70 -23.01
N ALA A 39 -17.15 8.08 -22.02
CA ALA A 39 -15.71 7.88 -22.06
C ALA A 39 -15.27 6.44 -21.74
N THR A 40 -15.95 5.79 -20.79
CA THR A 40 -15.54 4.47 -20.32
C THR A 40 -16.34 3.34 -20.94
N GLY A 41 -17.58 3.57 -21.36
CA GLY A 41 -18.56 2.51 -21.68
C GLY A 41 -19.20 1.86 -20.44
N LEU A 42 -18.94 2.38 -19.23
CA LEU A 42 -19.61 1.93 -18.00
C LEU A 42 -20.94 2.66 -17.85
N LEU A 43 -22.04 1.92 -17.73
CA LEU A 43 -23.37 2.51 -17.59
C LEU A 43 -23.41 3.55 -16.45
N ARG A 44 -24.08 4.68 -16.66
CA ARG A 44 -24.27 5.74 -15.66
C ARG A 44 -24.80 5.20 -14.34
N CYS A 45 -25.73 4.24 -14.39
CA CYS A 45 -26.29 3.62 -13.20
C CYS A 45 -25.23 2.83 -12.40
N TYR A 46 -24.25 2.22 -13.08
CA TYR A 46 -23.11 1.57 -12.44
C TYR A 46 -22.21 2.59 -11.77
N THR A 47 -21.83 3.67 -12.47
CA THR A 47 -21.04 4.78 -11.92
C THR A 47 -21.69 5.36 -10.67
N SER A 48 -23.01 5.59 -10.70
CA SER A 48 -23.77 6.06 -9.53
C SER A 48 -23.70 5.09 -8.34
N ARG A 49 -23.82 3.78 -8.57
CA ARG A 49 -23.68 2.78 -7.49
C ARG A 49 -22.27 2.77 -6.88
N VAL A 50 -21.24 2.93 -7.71
CA VAL A 50 -19.85 3.01 -7.24
C VAL A 50 -19.65 4.27 -6.40
N GLU A 51 -20.05 5.43 -6.91
CA GLU A 51 -19.87 6.73 -6.23
C GLU A 51 -20.57 6.79 -4.87
N ASN A 52 -21.75 6.18 -4.75
CA ASN A 52 -22.50 6.12 -3.49
C ASN A 52 -22.05 4.98 -2.56
N GLY A 53 -21.13 4.13 -2.99
CA GLY A 53 -20.61 3.01 -2.19
C GLY A 53 -21.54 1.80 -2.13
N HIS A 54 -22.50 1.69 -3.05
CA HIS A 54 -23.37 0.51 -3.20
C HIS A 54 -22.69 -0.63 -3.94
N THR A 55 -21.54 -0.40 -4.56
CA THR A 55 -20.77 -1.43 -5.26
C THR A 55 -19.29 -1.12 -5.17
N VAL A 56 -18.49 -2.17 -4.95
CA VAL A 56 -17.03 -2.09 -4.98
C VAL A 56 -16.56 -2.42 -6.40
N PRO A 57 -15.91 -1.48 -7.12
CA PRO A 57 -15.39 -1.74 -8.46
C PRO A 57 -14.17 -2.68 -8.43
N SER A 58 -13.93 -3.40 -9.53
CA SER A 58 -12.67 -4.12 -9.73
C SER A 58 -11.51 -3.15 -10.00
N LEU A 59 -10.27 -3.65 -9.95
CA LEU A 59 -9.09 -2.86 -10.31
C LEU A 59 -9.17 -2.35 -11.76
N GLU A 60 -9.54 -3.22 -12.71
CA GLU A 60 -9.75 -2.87 -14.11
C GLU A 60 -10.77 -1.73 -14.27
N THR A 61 -11.86 -1.78 -13.51
CA THR A 61 -12.86 -0.71 -13.52
C THR A 61 -12.30 0.60 -12.95
N LEU A 62 -11.49 0.53 -11.89
CA LEU A 62 -10.81 1.71 -11.35
C LEU A 62 -9.83 2.33 -12.36
N GLU A 63 -9.13 1.51 -13.14
CA GLU A 63 -8.26 1.97 -14.23
C GLU A 63 -9.05 2.69 -15.33
N ARG A 64 -10.22 2.16 -15.72
CA ARG A 64 -11.12 2.84 -16.67
C ARG A 64 -11.57 4.19 -16.15
N PHE A 65 -11.95 4.28 -14.87
CA PHE A 65 -12.30 5.56 -14.26
C PHE A 65 -11.12 6.53 -14.24
N ALA A 66 -9.93 6.08 -13.84
CA ALA A 66 -8.73 6.92 -13.80
C ALA A 66 -8.37 7.45 -15.20
N SER A 67 -8.50 6.59 -16.23
CA SER A 67 -8.31 6.95 -17.63
C SER A 67 -9.30 8.01 -18.11
N ALA A 68 -10.60 7.81 -17.88
CA ALA A 68 -11.63 8.80 -18.26
C ALA A 68 -11.53 10.12 -17.49
N LEU A 69 -10.99 10.08 -16.27
CA LEU A 69 -10.67 11.27 -15.50
C LEU A 69 -9.30 11.85 -15.85
N GLU A 70 -8.52 11.24 -16.73
CA GLU A 70 -7.14 11.61 -17.10
C GLU A 70 -6.26 11.89 -15.86
N ILE A 71 -6.31 10.99 -14.89
CA ILE A 71 -5.49 11.06 -13.68
C ILE A 71 -4.71 9.76 -13.48
N PRO A 72 -3.56 9.80 -12.80
CA PRO A 72 -2.92 8.59 -12.31
C PRO A 72 -3.85 7.83 -11.34
N LEU A 73 -3.89 6.49 -11.46
CA LEU A 73 -4.75 5.63 -10.65
C LEU A 73 -4.59 5.87 -9.13
N TYR A 74 -3.37 6.14 -8.68
CA TYR A 74 -3.09 6.36 -7.25
C TYR A 74 -3.93 7.51 -6.66
N MET A 75 -4.31 8.51 -7.45
CA MET A 75 -5.09 9.67 -6.99
C MET A 75 -6.49 9.32 -6.45
N LEU A 76 -7.01 8.14 -6.82
CA LEU A 76 -8.25 7.60 -6.25
C LEU A 76 -8.10 7.18 -4.78
N PHE A 77 -6.86 7.05 -4.29
CA PHE A 77 -6.50 6.54 -2.96
C PHE A 77 -5.86 7.59 -2.03
N TYR A 78 -5.85 8.87 -2.43
CA TYR A 78 -5.32 9.97 -1.61
C TYR A 78 -6.31 11.12 -1.51
N GLU A 79 -6.29 11.81 -0.37
CA GLU A 79 -6.95 13.10 -0.18
C GLU A 79 -5.97 14.22 -0.54
N GLY A 80 -6.42 15.18 -1.34
CA GLY A 80 -5.57 16.26 -1.88
C GLY A 80 -5.10 16.03 -3.32
N ASP A 81 -4.46 17.05 -3.91
CA ASP A 81 -3.94 17.00 -5.29
C ASP A 81 -2.42 16.82 -5.36
N ALA A 82 -1.73 16.87 -4.21
CA ALA A 82 -0.30 16.70 -4.15
C ALA A 82 0.08 15.24 -4.38
N GLN A 83 1.20 15.01 -5.07
CA GLN A 83 1.79 13.68 -5.11
C GLN A 83 2.15 13.28 -3.68
N PRO A 84 1.76 12.07 -3.22
CA PRO A 84 2.14 11.62 -1.88
C PRO A 84 3.66 11.61 -1.80
N GLU A 85 4.22 12.19 -0.74
CA GLU A 85 5.63 12.01 -0.44
C GLU A 85 5.89 10.51 -0.33
N LEU A 86 6.79 10.00 -1.18
CA LEU A 86 7.25 8.63 -1.12
C LEU A 86 8.09 8.48 0.16
N THR A 87 7.42 8.34 1.30
CA THR A 87 8.10 7.96 2.52
C THR A 87 8.74 6.60 2.26
N PRO A 88 10.03 6.42 2.60
CA PRO A 88 10.65 5.10 2.54
C PRO A 88 9.70 4.12 3.21
N ARG A 89 9.33 3.05 2.49
CA ARG A 89 8.51 1.98 3.06
C ARG A 89 9.13 1.66 4.42
N PRO A 90 8.42 1.83 5.55
CA PRO A 90 8.98 1.46 6.84
C PRO A 90 9.53 0.04 6.68
N PRO A 91 10.75 -0.25 7.20
CA PRO A 91 11.27 -1.61 7.20
C PRO A 91 10.13 -2.51 7.62
N LEU A 92 9.86 -3.58 6.87
CA LEU A 92 8.74 -4.47 7.13
C LEU A 92 8.72 -4.81 8.62
N GLU A 93 7.91 -4.10 9.41
CA GLU A 93 7.60 -4.52 10.76
C GLU A 93 6.74 -5.74 10.54
N HIS A 94 7.38 -6.91 10.62
CA HIS A 94 6.68 -8.17 10.45
C HIS A 94 5.48 -8.15 11.40
N PRO A 95 4.24 -8.29 10.87
CA PRO A 95 3.04 -8.44 11.71
C PRO A 95 3.13 -9.66 12.65
N SER A 96 4.18 -10.46 12.52
CA SER A 96 4.55 -11.61 13.34
C SER A 96 5.30 -11.26 14.63
N ALA A 97 5.63 -10.00 14.89
CA ALA A 97 6.37 -9.63 16.10
C ALA A 97 5.61 -9.86 17.41
N ASP A 98 4.31 -10.16 17.37
CA ASP A 98 3.52 -10.57 18.53
C ASP A 98 3.92 -11.96 19.09
N GLY A 99 4.80 -12.72 18.41
CA GLY A 99 5.28 -14.04 18.86
C GLY A 99 6.80 -14.19 18.95
N LEU A 100 7.58 -13.12 18.77
CA LEU A 100 9.04 -13.14 18.94
C LEU A 100 9.41 -12.88 20.39
N GLU A 101 10.25 -13.73 20.96
CA GLU A 101 10.82 -13.53 22.29
C GLU A 101 11.63 -12.22 22.33
N PRO A 102 11.74 -11.54 23.48
CA PRO A 102 12.44 -10.26 23.59
C PRO A 102 13.87 -10.27 23.00
N GLN A 103 14.56 -11.41 23.13
CA GLN A 103 15.91 -11.62 22.59
C GLN A 103 15.94 -11.56 21.05
N GLU A 104 14.99 -12.21 20.38
CA GLU A 104 14.92 -12.28 18.92
C GLU A 104 14.61 -10.91 18.30
N ARG A 105 13.87 -10.06 19.03
CA ARG A 105 13.61 -8.67 18.65
C ARG A 105 14.88 -7.81 18.71
N GLU A 106 15.71 -8.02 19.74
CA GLU A 106 16.99 -7.32 19.87
C GLU A 106 17.99 -7.80 18.81
N ASP A 107 18.03 -9.11 18.52
CA ASP A 107 18.85 -9.68 17.45
C ASP A 107 18.44 -9.13 16.07
N GLY A 108 17.14 -8.98 15.81
CA GLY A 108 16.64 -8.35 14.59
C GLY A 108 17.07 -6.88 14.44
N LYS A 109 16.97 -6.09 15.51
CA LYS A 109 17.47 -4.70 15.53
C LYS A 109 18.99 -4.65 15.33
N PHE A 110 19.72 -5.57 15.95
CA PHE A 110 21.16 -5.70 15.80
C PHE A 110 21.53 -5.99 14.34
N LEU A 111 20.85 -6.93 13.67
CA LEU A 111 21.11 -7.25 12.27
C LEU A 111 20.81 -6.08 11.33
N LEU A 112 19.76 -5.30 11.61
CA LEU A 112 19.47 -4.06 10.87
C LEU A 112 20.56 -3.01 11.08
N LYS A 113 21.07 -2.87 12.31
CA LYS A 113 22.19 -1.99 12.62
C LYS A 113 23.48 -2.46 11.94
N LEU A 114 23.76 -3.76 11.97
CA LEU A 114 24.89 -4.37 11.29
C LEU A 114 24.81 -4.13 9.78
N ARG A 115 23.65 -4.33 9.14
CA ARG A 115 23.42 -4.01 7.73
C ARG A 115 23.77 -2.55 7.42
N SER A 116 23.31 -1.62 8.26
CA SER A 116 23.62 -0.20 8.09
C SER A 116 25.13 0.07 8.20
N LEU A 117 25.82 -0.60 9.12
CA LEU A 117 27.27 -0.47 9.30
C LEU A 117 28.07 -1.10 8.17
N LEU A 118 27.63 -2.23 7.59
CA LEU A 118 28.30 -2.87 6.44
C LEU A 118 28.50 -1.91 5.25
N GLY A 119 27.65 -0.90 5.10
CA GLY A 119 27.79 0.13 4.06
C GLY A 119 28.80 1.24 4.36
N SER A 120 29.26 1.37 5.61
CA SER A 120 30.15 2.45 6.08
C SER A 120 31.51 1.97 6.59
N ILE A 121 31.70 0.66 6.80
CA ILE A 121 32.98 0.10 7.24
C ILE A 121 33.94 -0.17 6.06
N ALA A 122 35.24 -0.27 6.38
CA ALA A 122 36.28 -0.56 5.42
C ALA A 122 36.05 -1.90 4.70
N PRO A 123 36.40 -2.02 3.40
CA PRO A 123 36.16 -3.24 2.63
C PRO A 123 36.73 -4.52 3.25
N THR A 124 37.93 -4.43 3.85
CA THR A 124 38.63 -5.55 4.48
C THR A 124 37.89 -6.07 5.72
N ASP A 125 37.35 -5.16 6.54
CA ASP A 125 36.57 -5.52 7.73
C ASP A 125 35.21 -6.12 7.36
N ARG A 126 34.59 -5.58 6.31
CA ARG A 126 33.34 -6.10 5.74
C ARG A 126 33.49 -7.53 5.25
N GLU A 127 34.58 -7.82 4.53
CA GLU A 127 34.84 -9.15 4.00
C GLU A 127 35.08 -10.18 5.10
N SER A 128 35.85 -9.80 6.12
CA SER A 128 36.14 -10.64 7.28
C SER A 128 34.86 -11.00 8.06
N LEU A 129 34.00 -10.00 8.33
CA LEU A 129 32.71 -10.21 8.99
C LEU A 129 31.77 -11.11 8.18
N LEU A 130 31.66 -10.89 6.87
CA LEU A 130 30.80 -11.71 6.00
C LEU A 130 31.32 -13.15 5.88
N ALA A 131 32.64 -13.36 5.89
CA ALA A 131 33.23 -14.70 5.86
C ALA A 131 32.90 -15.47 7.15
N THR A 132 33.00 -14.83 8.32
CA THR A 132 32.62 -15.45 9.60
C THR A 132 31.12 -15.79 9.63
N ALA A 133 30.26 -14.86 9.21
CA ALA A 133 28.82 -15.08 9.17
C ALA A 133 28.43 -16.24 8.23
N ARG A 134 29.05 -16.32 7.04
CA ARG A 134 28.86 -17.45 6.11
C ARG A 134 29.27 -18.78 6.73
N ARG A 135 30.41 -18.83 7.44
CA ARG A 135 30.90 -20.04 8.10
C ARG A 135 29.99 -20.51 9.24
N MET A 136 29.34 -19.57 9.93
CA MET A 136 28.37 -19.89 10.98
C MET A 136 27.03 -20.37 10.39
N ALA A 137 26.59 -19.80 9.27
CA ALA A 137 25.35 -20.20 8.61
C ALA A 137 25.42 -21.55 7.88
N SER A 138 26.63 -22.07 7.65
CA SER A 138 26.88 -23.35 6.99
C SER A 138 27.12 -24.52 7.96
N GLN A 139 27.00 -24.30 9.28
CA GLN A 139 27.08 -25.36 10.30
C GLN A 139 25.72 -25.90 10.68
#